data_AF-W1YET4-F1
#
_entry.id   AF-W1YET4-F1
#
_cell.length_a   1.000
_cell.length_b   1.000
_cell.length_c   1.000
_cell.angle_alpha   90.00
_cell.angle_beta   90.00
_cell.angle_gamma   90.00
#
_symmetry.space_group_name_H-M   'P 1'
#
loop_
_entity.id
_entity.type
_entity.pdbx_description
1 polymer ?
#
loop_
_entity_poly.entity_id
_entity_poly.type
_entity_poly.pdbx_seq_one_letter_code
_entity_poly.pdbx_strand_id
1 'polypeptide(L)'
;PIYLPADAEVPYNRIVFAHGFYASAIHEISHWCIAGKARRELVDFGYWYCPDGRDAQTQSQFEDVEVKPQALDWLFCVAAGYPFNV
;
A
#
# COMPACT_ATOMS: atom_id res chain seq x y z
N PRO A 1 4.57 3.25 6.57
CA PRO A 1 3.21 2.83 6.97
C PRO A 1 3.24 1.33 7.31
N ILE A 2 2.25 0.82 8.05
CA ILE A 2 2.14 -0.61 8.36
C ILE A 2 0.68 -1.07 8.32
N TYR A 3 0.44 -2.22 7.72
CA TYR A 3 -0.84 -2.92 7.79
C TYR A 3 -0.84 -3.93 8.95
N LEU A 4 -1.85 -3.83 9.81
CA LEU A 4 -2.09 -4.77 10.90
C LEU A 4 -3.45 -5.45 10.70
N PRO A 5 -3.50 -6.79 10.66
CA PRO A 5 -4.77 -7.50 10.64
C PRO A 5 -5.58 -7.24 11.92
N ALA A 6 -6.87 -7.54 11.84
CA ALA A 6 -7.70 -7.69 13.04
C ALA A 6 -7.12 -8.81 13.94
N ASP A 7 -7.18 -8.60 15.25
CA ASP A 7 -6.67 -9.53 16.25
C ASP A 7 -7.64 -9.63 17.45
N ALA A 8 -7.22 -10.29 18.52
CA ALA A 8 -8.03 -10.49 19.71
C ALA A 8 -8.34 -9.19 20.48
N GLU A 9 -7.51 -8.16 20.35
CA GLU A 9 -7.67 -6.87 21.02
C GLU A 9 -8.41 -5.86 20.13
N VAL A 10 -8.18 -5.90 18.80
CA VAL A 10 -8.75 -4.97 17.84
C VAL A 10 -9.51 -5.72 16.72
N PRO A 11 -10.84 -5.65 16.68
CA PRO A 11 -11.67 -6.48 15.79
C PRO A 11 -11.77 -5.93 14.35
N TYR A 12 -10.83 -5.09 13.92
CA TYR A 12 -10.77 -4.51 12.58
C TYR A 12 -9.34 -4.38 12.08
N ASN A 13 -9.18 -4.46 10.76
CA ASN A 13 -7.89 -4.26 10.11
C ASN A 13 -7.49 -2.78 10.20
N ARG A 14 -6.19 -2.51 10.31
CA ARG A 14 -5.65 -1.17 10.51
C ARG A 14 -4.56 -0.89 9.50
N ILE A 15 -4.54 0.34 9.00
CA ILE A 15 -3.40 0.92 8.31
C ILE A 15 -2.91 2.06 9.19
N VAL A 16 -1.67 1.96 9.66
CA VAL A 16 -1.03 2.96 10.50
C VAL A 16 0.01 3.69 9.67
N PHE A 17 -0.11 5.01 9.58
CA PHE A 17 0.76 5.88 8.80
C PHE A 17 1.17 7.09 9.65
N ALA A 18 2.30 7.70 9.30
CA ALA A 18 2.89 8.75 10.13
C ALA A 18 2.49 10.15 9.66
N HIS A 19 2.51 11.11 10.59
CA HIS A 19 2.54 12.57 10.35
C HIS A 19 1.49 13.13 9.38
N GLY A 20 0.29 12.53 9.29
CA GLY A 20 -0.77 13.03 8.43
C GLY A 20 -0.48 12.89 6.92
N PHE A 21 0.45 12.01 6.54
CA PHE A 21 0.71 11.70 5.12
C PHE A 21 -0.40 10.84 4.53
N TYR A 22 -1.55 11.47 4.23
CA TYR A 22 -2.74 10.78 3.72
C TYR A 22 -2.49 10.03 2.40
N ALA A 23 -1.60 10.53 1.54
CA ALA A 23 -1.16 9.79 0.35
C ALA A 23 -0.61 8.40 0.71
N SER A 24 0.20 8.30 1.77
CA SER A 24 0.69 7.01 2.27
C SER A 24 -0.45 6.11 2.76
N ALA A 25 -1.50 6.66 3.38
CA ALA A 25 -2.65 5.88 3.81
C ALA A 25 -3.45 5.34 2.61
N ILE A 26 -3.71 6.18 1.61
CA ILE A 26 -4.44 5.81 0.39
C ILE A 26 -3.68 4.74 -0.40
N HIS A 27 -2.36 4.89 -0.49
CA HIS A 27 -1.47 3.91 -1.11
C HIS A 27 -1.60 2.53 -0.44
N GLU A 28 -1.54 2.46 0.88
CA GLU A 28 -1.71 1.19 1.60
C GLU A 28 -3.13 0.60 1.48
N ILE A 29 -4.17 1.43 1.44
CA ILE A 29 -5.54 0.96 1.19
C ILE A 29 -5.62 0.27 -0.17
N SER A 30 -4.90 0.81 -1.16
CA SER A 30 -4.83 0.24 -2.51
C SER A 30 -4.18 -1.14 -2.50
N HIS A 31 -3.09 -1.33 -1.77
CA HIS A 31 -2.49 -2.65 -1.53
C HIS A 31 -3.46 -3.59 -0.83
N TRP A 32 -4.19 -3.13 0.19
CA TRP A 32 -5.18 -3.95 0.89
C TRP A 32 -6.29 -4.46 -0.04
N CYS A 33 -6.77 -3.61 -0.96
CA CYS A 33 -7.80 -3.98 -1.93
C CYS A 33 -7.36 -5.10 -2.87
N ILE A 34 -6.06 -5.19 -3.19
CA ILE A 34 -5.48 -6.20 -4.07
C ILE A 34 -5.10 -7.47 -3.29
N ALA A 35 -4.71 -7.31 -2.02
CA ALA A 35 -4.33 -8.41 -1.16
C ALA A 35 -5.47 -9.45 -1.05
N GLY A 36 -5.15 -10.71 -1.32
CA GLY A 36 -6.08 -11.83 -1.14
C GLY A 36 -6.39 -12.10 0.34
N LYS A 37 -7.43 -12.90 0.61
CA LYS A 37 -7.89 -13.22 1.97
C LYS A 37 -6.74 -13.69 2.89
N ALA A 38 -5.96 -14.67 2.44
CA ALA A 38 -4.83 -15.19 3.21
C ALA A 38 -3.73 -14.15 3.47
N ARG A 39 -3.53 -13.18 2.55
CA ARG A 39 -2.55 -12.11 2.74
C ARG A 39 -3.02 -11.10 3.79
N ARG A 40 -4.32 -10.79 3.83
CA ARG A 40 -4.92 -9.88 4.81
C ARG A 40 -4.89 -10.41 6.24
N GLU A 41 -4.53 -11.68 6.45
CA GLU A 41 -4.34 -12.28 7.78
C GLU A 41 -2.91 -12.08 8.32
N LEU A 42 -1.99 -11.52 7.52
CA LEU A 42 -0.58 -11.30 7.88
C LEU A 42 -0.31 -9.80 8.07
N VAL A 43 0.72 -9.49 8.86
CA VAL A 43 1.26 -8.11 8.96
C VAL A 43 1.92 -7.74 7.63
N ASP A 44 1.59 -6.56 7.13
CA ASP A 44 1.99 -6.04 5.81
C ASP A 44 1.63 -6.94 4.61
N PHE A 45 1.87 -6.42 3.41
CA PHE A 45 1.52 -7.09 2.16
C PHE A 45 2.68 -7.90 1.55
N GLY A 46 3.79 -8.04 2.28
CA GLY A 46 4.97 -8.81 1.84
C GLY A 46 5.88 -8.03 0.90
N TYR A 47 6.09 -6.74 1.17
CA TYR A 47 6.96 -5.87 0.40
C TYR A 47 8.39 -6.40 0.28
N TRP A 48 8.98 -6.24 -0.91
CA TRP A 48 10.40 -6.43 -1.11
C TRP A 48 11.15 -5.14 -0.78
N TYR A 49 11.94 -5.18 0.28
CA TYR A 49 12.86 -4.10 0.61
C TYR A 49 14.10 -4.16 -0.28
N CYS A 50 14.31 -3.12 -1.07
CA CYS A 50 15.53 -2.88 -1.82
C CYS A 50 16.19 -1.61 -1.25
N PRO A 51 17.46 -1.67 -0.82
CA PRO A 51 18.18 -0.46 -0.40
C PRO A 51 18.28 0.54 -1.57
N ASP A 52 18.56 1.80 -1.26
CA ASP A 52 18.65 2.86 -2.26
C ASP A 52 19.61 2.50 -3.41
N GLY A 53 19.23 2.88 -4.64
CA GLY A 53 20.01 2.63 -5.85
C GLY A 53 19.52 1.42 -6.68
N ARG A 54 18.21 1.37 -6.98
CA ARG A 54 17.67 0.39 -7.95
C ARG A 54 18.29 0.65 -9.33
N ASP A 55 18.80 -0.41 -9.94
CA ASP A 55 19.13 -0.36 -11.36
C ASP A 55 17.84 -0.35 -12.22
N ALA A 56 17.99 -0.09 -13.51
CA ALA A 56 16.85 0.00 -14.42
C ALA A 56 16.00 -1.29 -14.44
N GLN A 57 16.64 -2.44 -14.26
CA GLN A 57 15.94 -3.73 -14.25
C GLN A 57 15.09 -3.89 -12.98
N THR A 58 15.65 -3.61 -11.81
CA THR A 58 14.96 -3.69 -10.52
C THR A 58 13.84 -2.67 -10.45
N GLN A 59 14.06 -1.47 -10.99
CA GLN A 59 13.03 -0.43 -11.08
C GLN A 59 11.86 -0.87 -11.98
N SER A 60 12.14 -1.45 -13.15
CA SER A 60 11.10 -2.00 -14.02
C SER A 60 10.28 -3.10 -13.35
N GLN A 61 10.93 -4.01 -12.60
CA GLN A 61 10.23 -5.05 -11.86
C GLN A 61 9.34 -4.50 -10.74
N PHE A 62 9.80 -3.44 -10.07
CA PHE A 62 8.99 -2.73 -9.09
C PHE A 62 7.77 -2.07 -9.73
N GLU A 63 7.96 -1.38 -10.86
CA GLU A 63 6.87 -0.73 -11.58
C GLU A 63 5.80 -1.73 -12.04
N ASP A 64 6.19 -2.90 -12.53
CA ASP A 64 5.27 -3.97 -12.95
C ASP A 64 4.32 -4.41 -11.84
N VAL A 65 4.80 -4.49 -10.59
CA VAL A 65 3.96 -4.90 -9.44
C VAL A 65 3.14 -3.75 -8.87
N GLU A 66 3.57 -2.50 -9.09
CA GLU A 66 2.91 -1.28 -8.61
C GLU A 66 1.79 -0.77 -9.53
N VAL A 67 1.67 -1.28 -10.78
CA VAL A 67 0.62 -0.85 -11.72
C VAL A 67 -0.78 -0.91 -11.09
N LYS A 68 -1.12 -2.03 -10.43
CA LYS A 68 -2.47 -2.21 -9.85
C LYS A 68 -2.68 -1.37 -8.58
N PRO A 69 -1.75 -1.38 -7.59
CA PRO A 69 -1.85 -0.48 -6.44
C PRO A 69 -2.00 0.98 -6.84
N GLN A 70 -1.14 1.48 -7.73
CA GLN A 70 -1.18 2.90 -8.13
C GLN A 70 -2.45 3.28 -8.90
N ALA A 71 -3.02 2.36 -9.69
CA ALA A 71 -4.29 2.61 -10.36
C ALA A 71 -5.45 2.81 -9.35
N LEU A 72 -5.47 2.04 -8.27
CA LEU A 72 -6.45 2.21 -7.20
C LEU A 72 -6.16 3.45 -6.35
N ASP A 73 -4.89 3.75 -6.08
CA ASP A 73 -4.46 4.94 -5.35
C ASP A 73 -4.93 6.21 -6.08
N TRP A 74 -4.69 6.26 -7.39
CA TRP A 74 -5.20 7.32 -8.25
C TRP A 74 -6.74 7.41 -8.20
N LEU A 75 -7.44 6.28 -8.32
CA LEU A 75 -8.92 6.27 -8.26
C LEU A 75 -9.44 6.82 -6.93
N PHE A 76 -8.82 6.43 -5.82
CA PHE A 76 -9.20 6.90 -4.49
C PHE A 76 -8.85 8.37 -4.29
N CYS A 77 -7.71 8.83 -4.77
CA CYS A 77 -7.33 10.24 -4.78
C CYS A 77 -8.38 11.07 -5.52
N VAL A 78 -8.78 10.65 -6.74
CA VAL A 78 -9.85 11.30 -7.51
C VAL A 78 -11.17 11.32 -6.74
N ALA A 79 -11.59 10.19 -6.18
CA ALA A 79 -12.84 10.08 -5.43
C ALA A 79 -12.86 10.95 -4.15
N ALA A 80 -11.70 11.10 -3.50
CA ALA A 80 -11.53 11.91 -2.29
C ALA A 80 -11.28 13.40 -2.58
N GLY A 81 -11.12 13.79 -3.85
CA GLY A 81 -10.68 15.16 -4.20
C GLY A 81 -9.27 15.49 -3.73
N TYR A 82 -8.41 14.48 -3.57
CA TYR A 82 -7.04 14.59 -3.11
C TYR A 82 -6.04 14.51 -4.30
N PRO A 83 -4.96 15.31 -4.34
CA PRO A 83 -4.00 15.27 -5.43
C PRO A 83 -3.15 13.99 -5.37
N PHE A 84 -3.20 13.22 -6.46
CA PHE A 84 -2.35 12.05 -6.65
C PHE A 84 -0.91 12.44 -7.02
N ASN A 85 0.08 11.80 -6.40
CA ASN A 85 1.51 11.98 -6.66
C ASN A 85 2.23 10.63 -6.52
N VAL A 86 3.22 10.37 -7.39
CA VAL A 86 4.07 9.16 -7.40
C VAL A 86 5.51 9.54 -7.14
#